data_AF-A0A3D1ADS1-F1
#
_entry.id   AF-A0A3D1ADS1-F1
#
_cell.length_a   1.000
_cell.length_b   1.000
_cell.length_c   1.000
_cell.angle_alpha   90.00
_cell.angle_beta   90.00
_cell.angle_gamma   90.00
#
_symmetry.space_group_name_H-M   'P 1'
#
loop_
_entity.id
_entity.type
_entity.pdbx_description
1 polymer ?
#
loop_
_entity_poly.entity_id
_entity_poly.type
_entity_poly.pdbx_seq_one_letter_code
_entity_poly.pdbx_strand_id
1 'polypeptide(L)'
;LQRILRDEWGFNRVVVSDCGAIADFYTSHKVSSDALHAAVKGVLAGTDLECGYGYAYHELVDAVSRGLIYESDIDKSVLRLLIERFDLGDFDDNAIVPWANLPHSTVNSEKHRALALDMARQSMTLLQNKKNILPLSKNRKIAVIGPNADDERLMWGNYNGTPEKTTTALSGIRSVARQDVFYDKGCDLVDDMILESLIKECSFEGKPGIKASY
;
A
#
# COMPACT_ATOMS: atom_id res chain seq x y z
N LEU A 1 -20.43 -2.56 15.25
CA LEU A 1 -19.23 -3.22 15.78
C LEU A 1 -19.51 -4.03 17.05
N GLN A 2 -20.46 -3.65 17.90
CA GLN A 2 -20.77 -4.42 19.13
C GLN A 2 -21.35 -5.82 18.83
N ARG A 3 -22.60 -5.90 18.38
CA ARG A 3 -23.34 -7.17 18.23
C ARG A 3 -22.56 -8.27 17.49
N ILE A 4 -22.16 -8.02 16.24
CA ILE A 4 -21.51 -9.06 15.43
C ILE A 4 -20.05 -9.25 15.84
N LEU A 5 -19.24 -8.20 15.71
CA LEU A 5 -17.79 -8.33 15.88
C LEU A 5 -17.41 -8.64 17.34
N ARG A 6 -18.01 -7.98 18.34
CA ARG A 6 -17.65 -8.22 19.75
C ARG A 6 -18.48 -9.34 20.38
N ASP A 7 -19.81 -9.30 20.29
CA ASP A 7 -20.66 -10.24 21.05
C ASP A 7 -20.73 -11.63 20.39
N GLU A 8 -20.93 -11.68 19.06
CA GLU A 8 -21.06 -12.97 18.34
C GLU A 8 -19.68 -13.57 17.99
N TRP A 9 -18.70 -12.77 17.54
CA TRP A 9 -17.38 -13.28 17.15
C TRP A 9 -16.35 -13.24 18.28
N GLY A 10 -16.65 -12.59 19.40
CA GLY A 10 -15.74 -12.52 20.56
C GLY A 10 -14.52 -11.61 20.38
N PHE A 11 -14.52 -10.70 19.39
CA PHE A 11 -13.38 -9.81 19.14
C PHE A 11 -13.27 -8.73 20.22
N ASN A 12 -12.16 -8.76 20.97
CA ASN A 12 -11.92 -7.87 22.11
C ASN A 12 -10.74 -6.91 21.91
N ARG A 13 -10.22 -6.80 20.68
CA ARG A 13 -9.10 -5.92 20.33
C ARG A 13 -9.55 -4.58 19.74
N VAL A 14 -8.59 -3.79 19.29
CA VAL A 14 -8.77 -2.43 18.72
C VAL A 14 -9.49 -2.47 17.37
N VAL A 15 -10.39 -1.51 17.14
CA VAL A 15 -10.94 -1.19 15.83
C VAL A 15 -10.45 0.21 15.42
N VAL A 16 -9.81 0.30 14.26
CA VAL A 16 -9.39 1.58 13.65
C VAL A 16 -10.32 1.93 12.49
N SER A 17 -10.66 3.21 12.34
CA SER A 17 -11.40 3.69 11.18
C SER A 17 -10.52 3.65 9.92
N ASP A 18 -11.15 3.53 8.75
CA ASP A 18 -10.48 3.97 7.53
C ASP A 18 -10.21 5.49 7.61
N CYS A 19 -9.25 5.98 6.83
CA CYS A 19 -8.76 7.34 6.93
C CYS A 19 -9.79 8.34 6.41
N GLY A 20 -10.41 9.08 7.33
CA GLY A 20 -11.50 10.03 7.05
C GLY A 20 -12.90 9.48 7.31
N ALA A 21 -13.05 8.19 7.65
CA ALA A 21 -14.37 7.56 7.75
C ALA A 21 -15.27 8.13 8.87
N ILE A 22 -14.69 8.62 9.97
CA ILE A 22 -15.48 9.32 11.00
C ILE A 22 -15.94 10.69 10.49
N ALA A 23 -15.08 11.43 9.80
CA ALA A 23 -15.45 12.72 9.23
C ALA A 23 -16.58 12.59 8.18
N ASP A 24 -16.56 11.53 7.38
CA ASP A 24 -17.61 11.24 6.41
C ASP A 24 -19.00 11.14 7.02
N PHE A 25 -19.14 10.86 8.32
CA PHE A 25 -20.44 10.84 8.98
C PHE A 25 -21.18 12.19 8.86
N TYR A 26 -20.45 13.31 8.86
CA TYR A 26 -21.03 14.66 8.79
C TYR A 26 -20.70 15.41 7.49
N THR A 27 -19.54 15.16 6.88
CA THR A 27 -19.13 15.84 5.63
C THR A 27 -19.85 15.27 4.41
N SER A 28 -20.06 13.95 4.37
CA SER A 28 -20.50 13.23 3.17
C SER A 28 -21.83 12.49 3.37
N HIS A 29 -21.86 11.54 4.31
CA HIS A 29 -23.01 10.63 4.53
C HIS A 29 -24.20 11.28 5.24
N LYS A 30 -23.98 12.42 5.91
CA LYS A 30 -25.03 13.19 6.62
C LYS A 30 -25.79 12.37 7.67
N VAL A 31 -25.10 11.47 8.35
CA VAL A 31 -25.62 10.65 9.46
C VAL A 31 -25.25 11.21 10.83
N SER A 32 -24.55 12.34 10.87
CA SER A 32 -24.24 13.15 12.04
C SER A 32 -24.25 14.62 11.65
N SER A 33 -24.67 15.49 12.56
CA SER A 33 -24.88 16.92 12.27
C SER A 33 -23.56 17.67 12.10
N ASP A 34 -22.51 17.28 12.82
CA ASP A 34 -21.20 17.90 12.87
C ASP A 34 -20.12 16.90 13.31
N ALA A 35 -18.87 17.37 13.40
CA ALA A 35 -17.72 16.58 13.82
C ALA A 35 -17.87 16.01 15.24
N LEU A 36 -18.42 16.79 16.16
CA LEU A 36 -18.61 16.38 17.55
C LEU A 36 -19.59 15.20 17.66
N HIS A 37 -20.73 15.28 16.98
CA HIS A 37 -21.72 14.19 16.98
C HIS A 37 -21.20 12.97 16.22
N ALA A 38 -20.38 13.17 15.18
CA ALA A 38 -19.71 12.08 14.48
C ALA A 38 -18.72 11.34 15.39
N ALA A 39 -17.91 12.07 16.17
CA ALA A 39 -16.94 11.52 17.10
C ALA A 39 -17.62 10.66 18.18
N VAL A 40 -18.64 11.22 18.85
CA VAL A 40 -19.44 10.50 19.85
C VAL A 40 -20.04 9.23 19.26
N LYS A 41 -20.66 9.33 18.08
CA LYS A 41 -21.26 8.18 17.40
C LYS A 41 -20.22 7.11 17.05
N GLY A 42 -19.03 7.51 16.61
CA GLY A 42 -17.93 6.61 16.29
C GLY A 42 -17.47 5.80 17.50
N VAL A 43 -17.17 6.47 18.62
CA VAL A 43 -16.70 5.81 19.85
C VAL A 43 -17.77 4.86 20.39
N LEU A 44 -19.02 5.33 20.53
CA LEU A 44 -20.11 4.49 21.05
C LEU A 44 -20.45 3.32 20.13
N ALA A 45 -20.26 3.45 18.82
CA ALA A 45 -20.42 2.35 17.88
C ALA A 45 -19.33 1.28 18.05
N GLY A 46 -18.15 1.65 18.56
CA GLY A 46 -17.04 0.76 18.89
C GLY A 46 -15.76 0.98 18.11
N THR A 47 -15.62 2.10 17.41
CA THR A 47 -14.37 2.49 16.76
C THR A 47 -13.44 3.09 17.82
N ASP A 48 -12.28 2.48 18.02
CA ASP A 48 -11.36 2.83 19.09
C ASP A 48 -10.34 3.89 18.66
N LEU A 49 -9.96 3.90 17.38
CA LEU A 49 -9.00 4.85 16.79
C LEU A 49 -9.55 5.49 15.53
N GLU A 50 -9.26 6.78 15.32
CA GLU A 50 -9.53 7.49 14.08
C GLU A 50 -8.27 7.61 13.24
N CYS A 51 -8.32 7.16 11.98
CA CYS A 51 -7.38 7.56 10.94
C CYS A 51 -7.95 8.75 10.16
N GLY A 52 -7.12 9.70 9.73
CA GLY A 52 -7.54 10.77 8.83
C GLY A 52 -6.77 12.08 8.99
N TYR A 53 -7.35 13.16 8.48
CA TYR A 53 -6.91 14.55 8.63
C TYR A 53 -8.11 15.37 9.09
N GLY A 54 -7.90 16.38 9.94
CA GLY A 54 -9.03 17.12 10.54
C GLY A 54 -9.88 16.23 11.48
N TYR A 55 -9.19 15.42 12.29
CA TYR A 55 -9.74 14.39 13.18
C TYR A 55 -10.97 14.86 13.96
N ALA A 56 -12.11 14.19 13.74
CA ALA A 56 -13.33 14.45 14.50
C ALA A 56 -13.15 14.09 15.99
N TYR A 57 -12.28 13.13 16.32
CA TYR A 57 -12.02 12.73 17.70
C TYR A 57 -11.33 13.81 18.53
N HIS A 58 -10.81 14.89 17.91
CA HIS A 58 -10.40 16.09 18.65
C HIS A 58 -11.56 16.73 19.44
N GLU A 59 -12.80 16.51 19.00
CA GLU A 59 -14.00 17.03 19.67
C GLU A 59 -14.42 16.21 20.90
N LEU A 60 -13.77 15.08 21.20
CA LEU A 60 -14.19 14.19 22.30
C LEU A 60 -14.09 14.87 23.67
N VAL A 61 -13.12 15.77 23.87
CA VAL A 61 -13.01 16.53 25.13
C VAL A 61 -14.21 17.46 25.31
N ASP A 62 -14.62 18.19 24.26
CA ASP A 62 -15.83 19.02 24.30
C ASP A 62 -17.08 18.15 24.52
N ALA A 63 -17.17 17.01 23.82
CA ALA A 63 -18.28 16.08 23.95
C ALA A 63 -18.45 15.54 25.39
N VAL A 64 -17.35 15.21 26.08
CA VAL A 64 -17.36 14.82 27.50
C VAL A 64 -17.82 15.99 28.36
N SER A 65 -17.26 17.19 28.15
CA SER A 65 -17.61 18.39 28.94
C SER A 65 -19.09 18.75 28.84
N ARG A 66 -19.72 18.44 27.69
CA ARG A 66 -21.14 18.65 27.40
C ARG A 66 -22.03 17.47 27.77
N GLY A 67 -21.47 16.40 28.32
CA GLY A 67 -22.21 15.21 28.74
C GLY A 67 -22.80 14.37 27.60
N LEU A 68 -22.24 14.49 26.38
CA LEU A 68 -22.69 13.75 25.20
C LEU A 68 -22.10 12.34 25.12
N ILE A 69 -20.98 12.11 25.81
CA ILE A 69 -20.33 10.82 26.01
C ILE A 69 -19.65 10.81 27.39
N TYR A 70 -19.49 9.64 28.01
CA TYR A 70 -18.74 9.53 29.26
C TYR A 70 -17.26 9.26 29.00
N GLU A 71 -16.39 9.76 29.86
CA GLU A 71 -14.96 9.44 29.86
C GLU A 71 -14.73 7.91 29.88
N SER A 72 -15.54 7.18 30.64
CA SER A 72 -15.51 5.72 30.71
C SER A 72 -15.81 5.00 29.39
N ASP A 73 -16.47 5.66 28.42
CA ASP A 73 -16.64 5.09 27.08
C ASP A 73 -15.37 5.20 26.24
N ILE A 74 -14.59 6.27 26.45
CA ILE A 74 -13.28 6.49 25.83
C ILE A 74 -12.23 5.58 26.48
N ASP A 75 -12.29 5.39 27.80
CA ASP A 75 -11.38 4.51 28.56
C ASP A 75 -11.36 3.08 28.00
N LYS A 76 -12.50 2.58 27.51
CA LYS A 76 -12.58 1.25 26.86
C LYS A 76 -11.69 1.18 25.63
N SER A 77 -11.65 2.24 24.82
CA SER A 77 -10.83 2.33 23.61
C SER A 77 -9.36 2.53 23.94
N VAL A 78 -9.06 3.37 24.93
CA VAL A 78 -7.69 3.58 25.44
C VAL A 78 -7.12 2.28 26.02
N LEU A 79 -7.88 1.54 26.82
CA LEU A 79 -7.46 0.27 27.39
C LEU A 79 -7.13 -0.75 26.28
N ARG A 80 -7.98 -0.87 25.26
CA ARG A 80 -7.71 -1.75 24.11
C ARG A 80 -6.43 -1.36 23.38
N LEU A 81 -6.23 -0.06 23.11
CA LEU A 81 -5.01 0.45 22.49
C LEU A 81 -3.78 0.10 23.33
N LEU A 82 -3.83 0.36 24.63
CA LEU A 82 -2.70 0.10 25.52
C LEU A 82 -2.39 -1.38 25.58
N ILE A 83 -3.39 -2.26 25.66
CA ILE A 83 -3.18 -3.72 25.61
C ILE A 83 -2.40 -4.11 24.35
N GLU A 84 -2.80 -3.64 23.15
CA GLU A 84 -2.08 -3.94 21.91
C GLU A 84 -0.63 -3.41 21.94
N ARG A 85 -0.42 -2.20 22.47
CA ARG A 85 0.94 -1.62 22.58
C ARG A 85 1.82 -2.38 23.57
N PHE A 86 1.27 -2.86 24.68
CA PHE A 86 1.98 -3.76 25.59
C PHE A 86 2.27 -5.11 24.93
N ASP A 87 1.31 -5.71 24.20
CA ASP A 87 1.51 -6.97 23.48
C ASP A 87 2.61 -6.84 22.38
N LEU A 88 2.76 -5.65 21.78
CA LEU A 88 3.83 -5.32 20.84
C LEU A 88 5.19 -5.02 21.50
N GLY A 89 5.26 -4.94 22.83
CA GLY A 89 6.48 -4.64 23.57
C GLY A 89 6.90 -3.17 23.53
N ASP A 90 6.01 -2.23 23.19
CA ASP A 90 6.32 -0.78 23.11
C ASP A 90 6.88 -0.21 24.43
N PHE A 91 6.56 -0.85 25.55
CA PHE A 91 6.94 -0.45 26.90
C PHE A 91 8.01 -1.34 27.54
N ASP A 92 8.48 -2.35 26.83
CA ASP A 92 9.52 -3.27 27.28
C ASP A 92 10.92 -2.80 26.85
N ASP A 93 11.97 -3.33 27.48
CA ASP A 93 13.34 -3.10 27.02
C ASP A 93 13.54 -3.73 25.63
N ASN A 94 14.08 -2.98 24.67
CA ASN A 94 14.38 -3.49 23.33
C ASN A 94 15.20 -4.79 23.35
N ALA A 95 16.01 -5.04 24.38
CA ALA A 95 16.78 -6.27 24.54
C ALA A 95 15.92 -7.54 24.64
N ILE A 96 14.66 -7.43 25.12
CA ILE A 96 13.73 -8.56 25.27
C ILE A 96 12.65 -8.59 24.19
N VAL A 97 12.57 -7.58 23.32
CA VAL A 97 11.59 -7.49 22.22
C VAL A 97 12.22 -8.04 20.92
N PRO A 98 11.82 -9.22 20.42
CA PRO A 98 12.52 -9.90 19.33
C PRO A 98 12.61 -9.10 18.02
N TRP A 99 11.58 -8.30 17.72
CA TRP A 99 11.52 -7.50 16.50
C TRP A 99 12.23 -6.13 16.61
N ALA A 100 12.56 -5.67 17.81
CA ALA A 100 13.19 -4.36 18.02
C ALA A 100 14.63 -4.30 17.48
N ASN A 101 15.31 -5.46 17.37
CA ASN A 101 16.71 -5.55 16.93
C ASN A 101 16.88 -6.21 15.56
N LEU A 102 15.83 -6.25 14.74
CA LEU A 102 15.94 -6.80 13.38
C LEU A 102 16.90 -5.94 12.54
N PRO A 103 17.97 -6.53 11.97
CA PRO A 103 18.93 -5.75 11.21
C PRO A 103 18.34 -5.34 9.86
N HIS A 104 18.76 -4.17 9.37
CA HIS A 104 18.34 -3.67 8.05
C HIS A 104 18.67 -4.64 6.90
N SER A 105 19.68 -5.50 7.06
CA SER A 105 20.01 -6.57 6.09
C SER A 105 18.87 -7.58 5.86
N THR A 106 17.86 -7.61 6.73
CA THR A 106 16.64 -8.41 6.56
C THR A 106 15.75 -7.83 5.46
N VAL A 107 15.75 -6.49 5.30
CA VAL A 107 14.98 -5.78 4.28
C VAL A 107 15.51 -6.16 2.90
N ASN A 108 14.60 -6.55 2.01
CA ASN A 108 14.92 -7.01 0.66
C ASN A 108 16.02 -8.09 0.58
N SER A 109 16.16 -8.95 1.60
CA SER A 109 17.15 -10.05 1.62
C SER A 109 16.99 -11.00 0.41
N GLU A 110 18.03 -11.79 0.11
CA GLU A 110 17.97 -12.78 -0.98
C GLU A 110 16.78 -13.73 -0.84
N LYS A 111 16.49 -14.15 0.40
CA LYS A 111 15.33 -15.00 0.71
C LYS A 111 14.00 -14.31 0.36
N HIS A 112 13.85 -13.03 0.69
CA HIS A 112 12.62 -12.29 0.37
C HIS A 112 12.47 -12.08 -1.14
N ARG A 113 13.56 -11.78 -1.86
CA ARG A 113 13.55 -11.66 -3.33
C ARG A 113 13.20 -12.98 -4.01
N ALA A 114 13.76 -14.09 -3.52
CA ALA A 114 13.46 -15.43 -4.02
C ALA A 114 11.98 -15.79 -3.80
N LEU A 115 11.43 -15.46 -2.61
CA LEU A 115 10.02 -15.68 -2.31
C LEU A 115 9.10 -14.84 -3.23
N ALA A 116 9.41 -13.55 -3.43
CA ALA A 116 8.63 -12.70 -4.33
C ALA A 116 8.62 -13.24 -5.77
N LEU A 117 9.78 -13.73 -6.26
CA LEU A 117 9.88 -14.35 -7.58
C LEU A 117 9.09 -15.67 -7.67
N ASP A 118 9.11 -16.49 -6.61
CA ASP A 118 8.36 -17.74 -6.55
C ASP A 118 6.85 -17.49 -6.53
N MET A 119 6.38 -16.53 -5.71
CA MET A 119 4.98 -16.08 -5.72
C MET A 119 4.55 -15.64 -7.12
N ALA A 120 5.33 -14.79 -7.80
CA ALA A 120 5.02 -14.35 -9.15
C ALA A 120 4.90 -15.52 -10.15
N ARG A 121 5.78 -16.52 -10.04
CA ARG A 121 5.74 -17.74 -10.89
C ARG A 121 4.49 -18.57 -10.66
N GLN A 122 4.03 -18.68 -9.42
CA GLN A 122 2.86 -19.48 -9.05
C GLN A 122 1.53 -18.75 -9.28
N SER A 123 1.53 -17.40 -9.28
CA SER A 123 0.32 -16.60 -9.52
C SER A 123 -0.02 -16.38 -10.99
N MET A 124 0.94 -16.53 -11.91
CA MET A 124 0.67 -16.38 -13.35
C MET A 124 -0.34 -17.42 -13.86
N THR A 125 -1.33 -16.97 -14.63
CA THR A 125 -2.38 -17.82 -15.19
C THR A 125 -2.27 -17.90 -16.71
N LEU A 126 -2.10 -19.11 -17.25
CA LEU A 126 -2.13 -19.35 -18.70
C LEU A 126 -3.58 -19.49 -19.18
N LEU A 127 -4.15 -18.40 -19.69
CA LEU A 127 -5.55 -18.38 -20.15
C LEU A 127 -5.77 -19.13 -21.47
N GLN A 128 -4.79 -19.10 -22.39
CA GLN A 128 -4.89 -19.75 -23.69
C GLN A 128 -3.50 -20.15 -24.21
N ASN A 129 -3.38 -21.36 -24.77
CA ASN A 129 -2.18 -21.83 -25.48
C ASN A 129 -2.56 -22.65 -26.72
N LYS A 130 -3.04 -21.98 -27.77
CA LYS A 130 -3.42 -22.64 -29.02
C LYS A 130 -2.17 -23.20 -29.71
N LYS A 131 -2.26 -24.44 -30.19
CA LYS A 131 -1.19 -25.14 -30.92
C LYS A 131 0.12 -25.29 -30.12
N ASN A 132 0.06 -25.28 -28.78
CA ASN A 132 1.22 -25.46 -27.90
C ASN A 132 2.39 -24.53 -28.25
N ILE A 133 2.11 -23.25 -28.49
CA ILE A 133 3.15 -22.25 -28.81
C ILE A 133 4.09 -22.05 -27.63
N LEU A 134 3.55 -22.05 -26.40
CA LEU A 134 4.34 -22.00 -25.17
C LEU A 134 4.65 -23.42 -24.66
N PRO A 135 5.84 -23.65 -24.07
CA PRO A 135 6.92 -22.66 -23.84
C PRO A 135 7.74 -22.34 -25.11
N LEU A 136 8.21 -21.09 -25.22
CA LEU A 136 9.05 -20.66 -26.34
C LEU A 136 10.47 -21.24 -26.23
N SER A 137 11.07 -21.56 -27.38
CA SER A 137 12.51 -21.85 -27.46
C SER A 137 13.31 -20.57 -27.25
N LYS A 138 14.36 -20.64 -26.42
CA LYS A 138 15.28 -19.51 -26.14
C LYS A 138 16.05 -19.02 -27.38
N ASN A 139 16.12 -19.83 -28.43
CA ASN A 139 16.82 -19.52 -29.68
C ASN A 139 15.91 -18.84 -30.72
N ARG A 140 14.74 -18.31 -30.35
CA ARG A 140 13.89 -17.55 -31.29
C ARG A 140 14.24 -16.06 -31.25
N LYS A 141 14.03 -15.38 -32.37
CA LYS A 141 13.94 -13.91 -32.40
C LYS A 141 12.63 -13.49 -31.74
N ILE A 142 12.70 -12.58 -30.78
CA ILE A 142 11.54 -12.15 -29.98
C ILE A 142 11.33 -10.65 -30.21
N ALA A 143 10.10 -10.28 -30.52
CA ALA A 143 9.63 -8.90 -30.44
C ALA A 143 8.75 -8.77 -29.19
N VAL A 144 9.08 -7.84 -28.31
CA VAL A 144 8.27 -7.47 -27.15
C VAL A 144 7.61 -6.14 -27.48
N ILE A 145 6.29 -6.11 -27.55
CA ILE A 145 5.54 -4.92 -27.99
C ILE A 145 4.46 -4.59 -26.96
N GLY A 146 4.32 -3.31 -26.64
CA GLY A 146 3.21 -2.77 -25.85
C GLY A 146 3.65 -1.81 -24.73
N PRO A 147 2.72 -0.96 -24.25
CA PRO A 147 3.02 0.10 -23.28
C PRO A 147 3.56 -0.43 -21.94
N ASN A 148 3.14 -1.63 -21.57
CA ASN A 148 3.48 -2.29 -20.30
C ASN A 148 4.79 -3.10 -20.34
N ALA A 149 5.42 -3.22 -21.50
CA ALA A 149 6.57 -4.11 -21.66
C ALA A 149 7.79 -3.65 -20.85
N ASP A 150 8.02 -2.33 -20.75
CA ASP A 150 9.14 -1.74 -20.02
C ASP A 150 8.68 -0.68 -19.01
N ASP A 151 7.58 -0.96 -18.30
CA ASP A 151 7.04 -0.11 -17.24
C ASP A 151 7.33 -0.71 -15.86
N GLU A 152 8.17 -0.05 -15.08
CA GLU A 152 8.47 -0.47 -13.71
C GLU A 152 7.30 -0.26 -12.75
N ARG A 153 6.57 0.86 -12.86
CA ARG A 153 5.48 1.21 -11.93
C ARG A 153 4.33 0.23 -12.04
N LEU A 154 4.07 -0.27 -13.25
CA LEU A 154 3.10 -1.34 -13.47
C LEU A 154 3.40 -2.57 -12.59
N MET A 155 4.67 -2.90 -12.37
CA MET A 155 5.06 -4.07 -11.58
C MET A 155 4.75 -3.92 -10.08
N TRP A 156 4.42 -2.73 -9.61
CA TRP A 156 4.26 -2.43 -8.17
C TRP A 156 2.80 -2.40 -7.70
N GLY A 157 1.85 -2.21 -8.62
CA GLY A 157 0.44 -2.04 -8.25
C GLY A 157 0.19 -0.81 -7.38
N ASN A 158 -0.65 -0.95 -6.35
CA ASN A 158 -0.92 0.09 -5.34
C ASN A 158 -0.37 -0.34 -3.97
N TYR A 159 -0.43 0.56 -2.97
CA TYR A 159 0.03 0.29 -1.59
C TYR A 159 1.44 -0.32 -1.50
N ASN A 160 2.36 0.19 -2.33
CA ASN A 160 3.75 -0.24 -2.36
C ASN A 160 4.69 0.82 -1.75
N GLY A 161 5.81 0.35 -1.20
CA GLY A 161 6.99 1.18 -0.97
C GLY A 161 7.87 1.24 -2.23
N THR A 162 9.02 1.92 -2.15
CA THR A 162 9.97 2.00 -3.26
C THR A 162 10.86 0.75 -3.31
N PRO A 163 10.80 -0.09 -4.37
CA PRO A 163 11.67 -1.26 -4.48
C PRO A 163 13.11 -0.87 -4.76
N GLU A 164 14.08 -1.64 -4.25
CA GLU A 164 15.50 -1.45 -4.58
C GLU A 164 15.79 -1.70 -6.08
N LYS A 165 15.06 -2.66 -6.66
CA LYS A 165 15.15 -3.00 -8.09
C LYS A 165 13.84 -3.57 -8.57
N THR A 166 13.45 -3.16 -9.78
CA THR A 166 12.29 -3.71 -10.50
C THR A 166 12.76 -4.47 -11.74
N THR A 167 12.12 -5.59 -12.05
CA THR A 167 12.33 -6.31 -13.32
C THR A 167 11.05 -6.21 -14.15
N THR A 168 11.10 -5.41 -15.21
CA THR A 168 10.04 -5.31 -16.22
C THR A 168 9.91 -6.60 -17.05
N ALA A 169 8.80 -6.77 -17.77
CA ALA A 169 8.64 -7.91 -18.68
C ALA A 169 9.75 -7.95 -19.74
N LEU A 170 10.11 -6.80 -20.32
CA LEU A 170 11.18 -6.67 -21.31
C LEU A 170 12.54 -7.07 -20.73
N SER A 171 12.92 -6.52 -19.58
CA SER A 171 14.20 -6.86 -18.95
C SER A 171 14.28 -8.33 -18.52
N GLY A 172 13.17 -8.89 -18.01
CA GLY A 172 13.04 -10.31 -17.71
C GLY A 172 13.26 -11.20 -18.93
N ILE A 173 12.61 -10.88 -20.06
CA ILE A 173 12.77 -11.62 -21.33
C ILE A 173 14.21 -11.49 -21.85
N ARG A 174 14.77 -10.26 -21.87
CA ARG A 174 16.16 -10.02 -22.29
C ARG A 174 17.17 -10.81 -21.47
N SER A 175 16.93 -11.03 -20.19
CA SER A 175 17.84 -11.78 -19.32
C SER A 175 17.97 -13.28 -19.67
N VAL A 176 17.01 -13.84 -20.43
CA VAL A 176 16.98 -15.28 -20.76
C VAL A 176 17.03 -15.58 -22.26
N ALA A 177 16.77 -14.58 -23.12
CA ALA A 177 16.85 -14.71 -24.57
C ALA A 177 18.29 -14.94 -25.03
N ARG A 178 18.47 -15.77 -26.07
CA ARG A 178 19.80 -16.02 -26.68
C ARG A 178 20.01 -15.29 -28.01
N GLN A 179 18.98 -14.60 -28.49
CA GLN A 179 19.05 -13.71 -29.64
C GLN A 179 18.61 -12.31 -29.22
N ASP A 180 18.88 -11.33 -30.07
CA ASP A 180 18.42 -9.96 -29.86
C ASP A 180 16.90 -9.89 -29.72
N VAL A 181 16.47 -9.08 -28.75
CA VAL A 181 15.07 -8.81 -28.45
C VAL A 181 14.74 -7.43 -28.99
N PHE A 182 13.90 -7.39 -30.03
CA PHE A 182 13.32 -6.16 -30.52
C PHE A 182 12.27 -5.67 -29.52
N TYR A 183 12.26 -4.36 -29.27
CA TYR A 183 11.28 -3.72 -28.41
C TYR A 183 10.68 -2.52 -29.14
N ASP A 184 9.37 -2.39 -29.01
CA ASP A 184 8.63 -1.19 -29.43
C ASP A 184 7.48 -0.96 -28.44
N LYS A 185 7.31 0.28 -27.94
CA LYS A 185 6.20 0.61 -27.05
C LYS A 185 4.86 0.47 -27.80
N GLY A 186 4.84 0.78 -29.09
CA GLY A 186 3.69 0.62 -29.99
C GLY A 186 2.55 1.62 -29.77
N CYS A 187 2.11 1.83 -28.53
CA CYS A 187 1.08 2.80 -28.16
C CYS A 187 1.25 3.28 -26.71
N ASP A 188 0.49 4.31 -26.31
CA ASP A 188 0.36 4.68 -24.89
C ASP A 188 -0.73 3.85 -24.18
N LEU A 189 -0.92 4.05 -22.87
CA LEU A 189 -1.92 3.37 -22.05
C LEU A 189 -3.33 3.92 -22.29
N VAL A 190 -3.45 5.25 -22.38
CA VAL A 190 -4.73 5.96 -22.49
C VAL A 190 -4.72 7.09 -23.51
N ASP A 191 -3.53 7.52 -23.93
CA ASP A 191 -3.35 8.60 -24.89
C ASP A 191 -3.38 8.06 -26.33
N ASP A 192 -3.83 8.88 -27.28
CA ASP A 192 -3.73 8.60 -28.71
C ASP A 192 -2.34 8.93 -29.26
N MET A 193 -1.46 9.53 -28.45
CA MET A 193 -0.10 9.91 -28.82
C MET A 193 1.03 9.23 -28.01
N ILE A 194 2.03 8.83 -28.78
CA ILE A 194 3.46 8.62 -28.50
C ILE A 194 4.23 9.67 -27.70
N LEU A 195 4.07 9.87 -26.39
CA LEU A 195 4.98 10.75 -25.63
C LEU A 195 6.25 10.03 -25.16
N GLU A 196 7.38 10.31 -25.83
CA GLU A 196 8.71 9.92 -25.36
C GLU A 196 9.38 11.10 -24.63
N SER A 197 9.72 10.88 -23.35
CA SER A 197 10.40 11.91 -22.57
C SER A 197 11.89 11.97 -22.92
N LEU A 198 12.31 13.07 -23.54
CA LEU A 198 13.73 13.38 -23.79
C LEU A 198 14.50 13.78 -22.51
N ILE A 199 13.87 13.71 -21.33
CA ILE A 199 14.51 14.12 -20.06
C ILE A 199 15.76 13.32 -19.73
N LYS A 200 15.81 12.05 -20.16
CA LYS A 200 16.98 11.17 -19.99
C LYS A 200 18.14 11.56 -20.92
N GLU A 201 17.84 12.28 -21.99
CA GLU A 201 18.80 12.80 -22.96
C GLU A 201 19.23 14.24 -22.63
N CYS A 202 18.49 14.91 -21.75
CA CYS A 202 18.82 16.24 -21.29
C CYS A 202 20.08 16.21 -20.41
N SER A 203 20.95 17.19 -20.64
CA SER A 203 22.07 17.47 -19.76
C SER A 203 22.25 18.98 -19.60
N PHE A 204 22.78 19.37 -18.46
CA PHE A 204 23.20 20.74 -18.18
C PHE A 204 24.63 20.72 -17.67
N GLU A 205 25.52 21.49 -18.31
CA GLU A 205 26.96 21.54 -17.98
C GLU A 205 27.63 20.14 -17.90
N GLY A 206 27.25 19.24 -18.81
CA GLY A 206 27.81 17.88 -18.88
C GLY A 206 27.28 16.90 -17.84
N LYS A 207 26.29 17.29 -17.02
CA LYS A 207 25.61 16.40 -16.07
C LYS A 207 24.22 16.02 -16.58
N PRO A 208 23.81 14.73 -16.49
CA PRO A 208 22.45 14.32 -16.83
C PRO A 208 21.40 15.08 -16.00
N GLY A 209 20.34 15.55 -16.65
CA GLY A 209 19.23 16.26 -16.02
C GLY A 209 18.97 17.66 -16.60
N ILE A 210 18.10 18.41 -15.95
CA ILE A 210 17.65 19.75 -16.36
C ILE A 210 17.97 20.74 -15.23
N LYS A 211 18.49 21.93 -15.56
CA LYS A 211 18.58 23.06 -14.62
C LYS A 211 17.26 23.82 -14.60
N ALA A 212 16.60 23.85 -13.44
CA ALA A 212 15.50 24.77 -13.17
C ALA A 212 16.05 26.01 -12.46
N SER A 213 15.63 27.19 -12.89
CA SER A 213 15.89 28.48 -12.23
C SER A 213 14.56 29.16 -11.95
N TYR A 214 14.37 29.62 -10.72
CA TYR A 214 13.23 30.41 -10.27
C TYR A 214 13.67 31.85 -10.06
#